data_AF-R5GNK2-F1
#
_entry.id   AF-R5GNK2-F1
#
_cell.length_a   1.000
_cell.length_b   1.000
_cell.length_c   1.000
_cell.angle_alpha   90.00
_cell.angle_beta   90.00
_cell.angle_gamma   90.00
#
_symmetry.space_group_name_H-M   'P 1'
#
loop_
_entity.id
_entity.type
_entity.pdbx_description
1 polymer ?
#
loop_
_entity_poly.entity_id
_entity_poly.type
_entity_poly.pdbx_seq_one_letter_code
_entity_poly.pdbx_strand_id
1 'polypeptide(L)'
;MAKHIREAAEKGIRIVPVAASGVDKSCEYLLRSMAFMTGGTYAFLTDDSGIGFGHMEPTIGSYDVEKLNDMMVRIVSGYLS
;
A
#
# COMPACT_ATOMS: atom_id res chain seq x y z
N MET A 1 -15.14 -1.80 9.46
CA MET A 1 -13.72 -1.74 9.04
C MET A 1 -12.75 -2.11 10.15
N ALA A 2 -12.69 -1.35 11.25
CA ALA A 2 -11.70 -1.55 12.33
C ALA A 2 -11.70 -2.95 12.96
N LYS A 3 -12.86 -3.60 13.06
CA LYS A 3 -13.00 -4.96 13.60
C LYS A 3 -12.14 -5.99 12.82
N HIS A 4 -12.24 -6.02 11.49
CA HIS A 4 -11.53 -7.01 10.69
C HIS A 4 -10.03 -6.75 10.58
N ILE A 5 -9.62 -5.47 10.56
CA ILE A 5 -8.20 -5.10 10.64
C ILE A 5 -7.59 -5.59 11.96
N ARG A 6 -8.32 -5.39 13.06
CA ARG A 6 -7.89 -5.85 14.38
C ARG A 6 -7.83 -7.37 14.47
N GLU A 7 -8.86 -8.07 13.99
CA GLU A 7 -8.87 -9.54 13.93
C GLU A 7 -7.72 -10.09 13.07
N ALA A 8 -7.40 -9.42 11.96
CA ALA A 8 -6.26 -9.80 11.12
C ALA A 8 -4.94 -9.61 11.87
N ALA A 9 -4.75 -8.46 12.53
CA ALA A 9 -3.57 -8.19 13.34
C ALA A 9 -3.41 -9.21 14.49
N GLU A 10 -4.49 -9.52 15.19
CA GLU A 10 -4.52 -10.54 16.28
C GLU A 10 -4.16 -11.94 15.77
N LYS A 11 -4.42 -12.24 14.48
CA LYS A 11 -4.03 -13.50 13.82
C LYS A 11 -2.64 -13.46 13.19
N GLY A 12 -1.89 -12.36 13.31
CA GLY A 12 -0.60 -12.18 12.66
C GLY A 12 -0.68 -12.03 11.14
N ILE A 13 -1.86 -11.70 10.60
CA ILE A 13 -2.08 -11.46 9.16
C ILE A 13 -1.69 -10.02 8.84
N ARG A 14 -0.67 -9.86 7.99
CA ARG A 14 -0.24 -8.56 7.46
C ARG A 14 -1.08 -8.17 6.26
N ILE A 15 -1.64 -6.96 6.25
CA ILE A 15 -2.40 -6.43 5.10
C ILE A 15 -1.49 -5.48 4.31
N VAL A 16 -1.36 -5.75 3.01
CA VAL A 16 -0.60 -4.90 2.06
C VAL A 16 -1.61 -4.22 1.13
N PRO A 17 -2.15 -3.05 1.50
CA PRO A 17 -3.05 -2.30 0.64
C PRO A 17 -2.30 -1.69 -0.54
N VAL A 18 -2.88 -1.80 -1.73
CA VAL A 18 -2.37 -1.19 -2.97
C VAL A 18 -3.37 -0.12 -3.43
N ALA A 19 -2.98 1.14 -3.35
CA ALA A 19 -3.74 2.25 -3.94
C ALA A 19 -3.46 2.35 -5.44
N ALA A 20 -4.46 2.79 -6.21
CA ALA A 20 -4.34 3.06 -7.65
C ALA A 20 -4.83 4.47 -7.96
N SER A 21 -4.78 4.87 -9.24
CA SER A 21 -5.24 6.18 -9.70
C SER A 21 -6.69 6.46 -9.24
N GLY A 22 -6.96 7.68 -8.78
CA GLY A 22 -8.29 8.11 -8.31
C GLY A 22 -8.56 7.92 -6.81
N VAL A 23 -7.58 7.47 -6.03
CA VAL A 23 -7.65 7.44 -4.56
C VAL A 23 -7.54 8.85 -3.98
N ASP A 24 -8.42 9.20 -3.04
CA ASP A 24 -8.38 10.48 -2.32
C ASP A 24 -7.55 10.39 -1.01
N LYS A 25 -7.29 11.54 -0.37
CA LYS A 25 -6.50 11.61 0.87
C LYS A 25 -7.12 10.82 2.04
N SER A 26 -8.44 10.73 2.10
CA SER A 26 -9.16 10.01 3.16
C SER A 26 -8.96 8.50 3.01
N CYS A 27 -9.03 8.02 1.77
CA CYS A 27 -8.77 6.63 1.41
C CYS A 27 -7.28 6.30 1.60
N GLU A 28 -6.36 7.17 1.20
CA GLU A 28 -4.92 7.00 1.50
C GLU A 28 -4.68 6.85 3.00
N TYR A 29 -5.24 7.76 3.82
CA TYR A 29 -5.13 7.69 5.27
C TYR A 29 -5.66 6.36 5.83
N LEU A 30 -6.80 5.91 5.31
CA LEU A 30 -7.41 4.64 5.69
C LEU A 30 -6.48 3.47 5.35
N LEU A 31 -5.98 3.38 4.12
CA LEU A 31 -5.10 2.30 3.67
C LEU A 31 -3.78 2.30 4.46
N ARG A 32 -3.18 3.46 4.70
CA ARG A 32 -1.98 3.59 5.54
C ARG A 32 -2.24 3.10 6.97
N SER A 33 -3.39 3.42 7.53
CA SER A 33 -3.78 2.95 8.87
C SER A 33 -3.91 1.42 8.92
N MET A 34 -4.44 0.78 7.87
CA MET A 34 -4.55 -0.68 7.80
C MET A 34 -3.19 -1.37 7.77
N ALA A 35 -2.28 -0.88 6.91
CA ALA A 35 -0.92 -1.37 6.83
C ALA A 35 -0.21 -1.23 8.18
N PHE A 36 -0.29 -0.04 8.79
CA PHE A 36 0.32 0.24 10.09
C PHE A 36 -0.21 -0.69 11.19
N MET A 37 -1.53 -0.85 11.31
CA MET A 37 -2.14 -1.67 12.36
C MET A 37 -1.83 -3.16 12.24
N THR A 38 -1.56 -3.65 11.02
CA THR A 38 -1.29 -5.07 10.77
C THR A 38 0.20 -5.38 10.58
N GLY A 39 1.08 -4.38 10.73
CA GLY A 39 2.51 -4.52 10.43
C GLY A 39 2.81 -4.83 8.97
N GLY A 40 1.91 -4.41 8.07
CA GLY A 40 2.06 -4.51 6.62
C GLY A 40 2.67 -3.25 5.99
N THR A 41 2.67 -3.22 4.66
CA THR A 41 3.25 -2.14 3.85
C THR A 41 2.15 -1.52 3.01
N TYR A 42 2.07 -0.19 3.00
CA TYR A 42 1.22 0.53 2.06
C TYR A 42 1.96 0.71 0.74
N ALA A 43 1.33 0.32 -0.36
CA ALA A 43 1.84 0.51 -1.71
C ALA A 43 0.86 1.33 -2.54
N PHE A 44 1.35 1.99 -3.57
CA PHE A 44 0.53 2.75 -4.51
C PHE A 44 1.09 2.61 -5.92
N LEU A 45 0.20 2.64 -6.90
CA LEU A 45 0.56 2.72 -8.30
C LEU A 45 0.66 4.18 -8.71
N THR A 46 1.64 4.53 -9.53
CA THR A 46 1.70 5.83 -10.21
C THR A 46 1.48 5.64 -11.71
N ASP A 47 1.08 6.71 -12.38
CA ASP A 47 0.91 6.73 -13.83
C ASP A 47 2.24 6.68 -14.59
N ASP A 48 3.40 6.68 -13.90
CA ASP A 48 4.74 6.54 -14.50
C ASP A 48 4.93 5.20 -15.23
N SER A 49 4.00 4.27 -15.05
CA SER A 49 3.88 3.04 -15.82
C SER A 49 3.40 3.24 -17.27
N GLY A 50 2.91 4.44 -17.62
CA GLY A 50 2.31 4.73 -18.93
C GLY A 50 0.86 4.22 -19.09
N ILE A 51 0.23 3.74 -18.02
CA ILE A 51 -1.15 3.25 -17.98
C ILE A 51 -1.87 3.93 -16.80
N GLY A 52 -2.82 4.84 -17.08
CA GLY A 52 -3.58 5.54 -16.02
C GLY A 52 -4.21 6.87 -16.45
N PHE A 53 -4.86 7.54 -15.50
CA PHE A 53 -5.35 8.92 -15.61
C PHE A 53 -4.64 9.78 -14.56
N GLY A 54 -4.25 11.00 -14.95
CA GLY A 54 -3.34 11.89 -14.23
C GLY A 54 -3.45 11.89 -12.70
N HIS A 55 -2.31 11.62 -12.06
CA HIS A 55 -2.16 11.46 -10.63
C HIS A 55 -2.14 12.79 -9.84
N MET A 56 -2.71 12.77 -8.64
CA MET A 56 -2.39 13.74 -7.59
C MET A 56 -1.01 13.36 -7.01
N GLU A 57 -0.09 14.32 -6.91
CA GLU A 57 1.23 14.10 -6.30
C GLU A 57 1.05 13.47 -4.91
N PRO A 58 1.67 12.31 -4.63
CA PRO A 58 1.64 11.71 -3.30
C PRO A 58 2.18 12.71 -2.28
N THR A 59 1.55 12.83 -1.10
CA THR A 59 2.08 13.68 -0.01
C THR A 59 3.23 12.96 0.74
N ILE A 60 3.97 12.12 0.03
CA ILE A 60 5.00 11.22 0.56
C ILE A 60 6.35 11.73 0.04
N GLY A 61 7.41 11.59 0.84
CA GLY A 61 8.77 11.96 0.44
C GLY A 61 9.33 11.07 -0.69
N SER A 62 10.65 10.83 -0.70
CA SER A 62 11.29 9.97 -1.70
C SER A 62 10.64 8.58 -1.79
N TYR A 63 10.21 8.18 -2.98
CA TYR A 63 9.71 6.85 -3.30
C TYR A 63 10.48 6.27 -4.48
N ASP A 64 10.69 4.96 -4.47
CA ASP A 64 11.28 4.24 -5.60
C ASP A 64 10.17 3.76 -6.54
N VAL A 65 10.33 4.04 -7.83
CA VAL A 65 9.43 3.55 -8.88
C VAL A 65 9.95 2.20 -9.37
N GLU A 66 9.14 1.16 -9.20
CA GLU A 66 9.41 -0.19 -9.68
C GLU A 66 8.12 -0.82 -10.24
N LYS A 67 8.24 -1.93 -10.98
CA LYS A 67 7.05 -2.63 -11.49
C LYS A 67 6.31 -3.33 -10.36
N LEU A 68 4.98 -3.41 -10.46
CA LEU A 68 4.11 -4.04 -9.44
C LEU A 68 4.56 -5.48 -9.09
N ASN A 69 4.94 -6.28 -10.09
CA ASN A 69 5.40 -7.64 -9.87
C ASN A 69 6.68 -7.68 -9.02
N ASP A 70 7.65 -6.80 -9.33
CA ASP A 70 8.93 -6.72 -8.62
C ASP A 70 8.72 -6.20 -7.19
N MET A 71 7.85 -5.18 -7.03
CA MET A 71 7.44 -4.64 -5.73
C MET A 71 6.80 -5.72 -4.84
N MET A 72 5.89 -6.53 -5.39
CA MET A 72 5.24 -7.60 -4.63
C MET A 72 6.25 -8.64 -4.15
N VAL A 73 7.19 -9.04 -5.00
CA VAL A 73 8.27 -9.96 -4.62
C VAL A 73 9.10 -9.35 -3.49
N ARG A 74 9.54 -8.09 -3.63
CA ARG A 74 10.34 -7.39 -2.62
C ARG A 74 9.64 -7.32 -1.27
N ILE A 75 8.36 -6.94 -1.24
CA ILE A 75 7.57 -6.83 0.00
C ILE A 75 7.46 -8.19 0.69
N VAL A 76 7.09 -9.24 -0.07
CA VAL A 76 6.95 -10.59 0.50
C VAL A 76 8.29 -11.12 0.99
N SER A 77 9.36 -10.97 0.21
CA SER A 77 10.70 -11.37 0.61
C SER A 77 11.17 -10.65 1.87
N GLY A 78 10.87 -9.36 2.03
CA GLY A 78 11.21 -8.59 3.22
C GLY A 78 10.47 -9.02 4.50
N TYR A 79 9.36 -9.77 4.39
CA TYR A 79 8.70 -10.36 5.55
C TYR A 79 9.17 -11.78 5.89
N LEU A 80 9.87 -12.44 4.97
CA LEU A 80 10.40 -13.79 5.15
C LEU A 80 11.84 -13.80 5.66
N SER A 81 12.56 -12.68 5.52
CA SER A 81 13.91 -12.45 6.06
C SER A 81 13.88 -12.04 7.52
#